data_AF-A0A0M4FV95-F1
#
_entry.id   AF-A0A0M4FV95-F1
#
_cell.length_a   1.000
_cell.length_b   1.000
_cell.length_c   1.000
_cell.angle_alpha   90.00
_cell.angle_beta   90.00
_cell.angle_gamma   90.00
#
_symmetry.space_group_name_H-M   'P 1'
#
loop_
_entity.id
_entity.type
_entity.pdbx_description
1 polymer ?
#
loop_
_entity_poly.entity_id
_entity_poly.type
_entity_poly.pdbx_seq_one_letter_code
_entity_poly.pdbx_strand_id
1 'polypeptide(L)'
;MPLLDFDLLKKLVVGIGEVSEITGVPTRKLRYWEEKAIIQSEKDGEGITRRYNYLNIKKILLIQELLDEGYTLDAAAKKVETRMKTINDVFLKLTEAASENKNDE
;
A
#
# COMPACT_ATOMS: atom_id res chain seq x y z
N MET A 1 -11.12 -12.85 -16.94
CA MET A 1 -11.00 -12.40 -15.54
C MET A 1 -10.52 -10.95 -15.59
N PRO A 2 -11.31 -9.96 -15.14
CA PRO A 2 -10.84 -8.58 -15.12
C PRO A 2 -9.57 -8.49 -14.27
N LEU A 3 -8.58 -7.73 -14.73
CA LEU A 3 -7.29 -7.56 -14.04
C LEU A 3 -7.42 -6.84 -12.69
N LEU A 4 -8.54 -6.17 -12.43
CA LEU A 4 -8.85 -5.52 -11.16
C LEU A 4 -10.31 -5.78 -10.76
N ASP A 5 -10.49 -6.32 -9.56
CA ASP A 5 -11.76 -6.37 -8.84
C ASP A 5 -11.69 -5.37 -7.67
N PHE A 6 -12.35 -4.22 -7.83
CA PHE A 6 -12.32 -3.15 -6.83
C PHE A 6 -12.99 -3.52 -5.51
N ASP A 7 -14.00 -4.39 -5.54
CA ASP A 7 -14.71 -4.80 -4.33
C ASP A 7 -13.89 -5.80 -3.52
N LEU A 8 -13.14 -6.68 -4.21
CA LEU A 8 -12.11 -7.51 -3.59
C LEU A 8 -11.04 -6.64 -2.94
N LEU A 9 -10.49 -5.66 -3.67
CA LEU A 9 -9.41 -4.80 -3.16
C LEU A 9 -9.81 -4.02 -1.89
N LYS A 10 -11.06 -3.58 -1.80
CA LYS A 10 -11.59 -2.89 -0.61
C LYS A 10 -11.65 -3.79 0.62
N LYS A 11 -11.88 -5.10 0.43
CA LYS A 11 -12.02 -6.09 1.51
C LYS A 11 -10.73 -6.85 1.80
N LEU A 12 -9.70 -6.65 0.98
CA LEU A 12 -8.44 -7.40 1.07
C LEU A 12 -7.71 -7.06 2.37
N VAL A 13 -7.58 -8.06 3.23
CA VAL A 13 -6.82 -8.01 4.48
C VAL A 13 -6.08 -9.34 4.62
N VAL A 14 -4.74 -9.30 4.55
CA VAL A 14 -3.90 -10.50 4.39
C VAL A 14 -2.93 -10.63 5.55
N GLY A 15 -2.76 -11.82 6.12
CA GLY A 15 -1.87 -12.05 7.24
C GLY A 15 -0.39 -11.86 6.87
N ILE A 16 0.45 -11.44 7.82
CA ILE A 16 1.90 -11.22 7.58
C ILE A 16 2.62 -12.44 6.95
N GLY A 17 2.20 -13.67 7.26
CA GLY A 17 2.75 -14.88 6.66
C GLY A 17 2.46 -14.95 5.16
N GLU A 18 1.20 -14.81 4.78
CA GLU A 18 0.75 -14.80 3.38
C GLU A 18 1.35 -13.61 2.62
N VAL A 19 1.44 -12.42 3.23
CA VAL A 19 2.12 -11.28 2.62
C VAL A 19 3.59 -11.60 2.35
N SER A 20 4.27 -12.27 3.29
CA SER A 20 5.66 -12.68 3.12
C SER A 20 5.82 -13.67 1.96
N GLU A 21 4.91 -14.63 1.85
CA GLU A 21 4.88 -15.62 0.76
C GLU A 21 4.64 -14.96 -0.61
N ILE A 22 3.63 -14.10 -0.72
CA ILE A 22 3.24 -13.46 -1.98
C ILE A 22 4.27 -12.43 -2.45
N THR A 23 4.85 -11.67 -1.52
CA THR A 23 5.79 -10.57 -1.86
C THR A 23 7.26 -11.02 -1.87
N GLY A 24 7.58 -12.20 -1.33
CA GLY A 24 8.95 -12.65 -1.11
C GLY A 24 9.71 -11.88 -0.02
N VAL A 25 9.09 -10.88 0.62
CA VAL A 25 9.71 -10.09 1.68
C VAL A 25 9.62 -10.86 3.00
N PRO A 26 10.75 -11.16 3.68
CA PRO A 26 10.72 -11.90 4.93
C PRO A 26 9.88 -11.20 6.01
N THR A 27 9.08 -11.96 6.78
CA THR A 27 8.25 -11.43 7.88
C THR A 27 9.02 -10.52 8.85
N ARG A 28 10.31 -10.83 9.13
CA ARG A 28 11.17 -9.96 9.95
C ARG A 28 11.36 -8.55 9.35
N LYS A 29 11.50 -8.42 8.03
CA LYS A 29 11.61 -7.13 7.35
C LYS A 29 10.28 -6.38 7.44
N LEU A 30 9.16 -7.08 7.24
CA LEU A 30 7.83 -6.49 7.37
C LEU A 30 7.58 -5.92 8.78
N ARG A 31 7.90 -6.68 9.84
CA ARG A 31 7.82 -6.20 11.23
C ARG A 31 8.70 -4.97 11.46
N TYR A 32 9.94 -5.00 10.95
CA TYR A 32 10.85 -3.86 11.05
C TYR A 32 10.35 -2.61 10.30
N TRP A 33 9.79 -2.78 9.09
CA TRP A 33 9.20 -1.66 8.33
C TRP A 33 7.99 -1.07 9.05
N GLU A 34 7.21 -1.91 9.73
CA GLU A 34 6.11 -1.47 10.58
C GLU A 34 6.57 -0.75 11.85
N GLU A 35 7.62 -1.23 12.53
CA GLU A 35 8.25 -0.53 13.66
C GLU A 35 8.78 0.85 13.25
N LYS A 36 9.22 0.99 11.99
CA LYS A 36 9.62 2.26 11.38
C LYS A 36 8.44 3.10 10.88
N ALA A 37 7.20 2.67 11.11
CA ALA A 37 5.96 3.29 10.64
C ALA A 37 5.87 3.50 9.12
N ILE A 38 6.64 2.72 8.33
CA ILE A 38 6.64 2.77 6.87
C ILE A 38 5.39 2.08 6.31
N ILE A 39 4.99 0.99 6.95
CA ILE A 39 3.74 0.26 6.74
C ILE A 39 3.00 0.13 8.07
N GLN A 40 1.70 -0.13 8.02
CA GLN A 40 0.86 -0.25 9.22
C GLN A 40 -0.08 -1.44 9.05
N SER A 41 -0.15 -2.32 10.05
CA SER A 41 -1.15 -3.38 10.05
C SER A 41 -2.53 -2.84 10.43
N GLU A 42 -3.56 -3.47 9.88
CA GLU A 42 -4.93 -3.36 10.38
C GLU A 42 -4.98 -4.04 11.75
N LYS A 43 -5.32 -3.26 12.79
CA LYS A 43 -5.48 -3.79 14.14
C LYS A 43 -6.87 -4.41 14.26
N ASP A 44 -6.97 -5.71 14.04
CA ASP A 44 -8.08 -6.48 14.61
C ASP A 44 -7.81 -6.54 16.12
N GLY A 45 -8.75 -6.03 16.93
CA GLY A 45 -8.61 -5.87 18.38
C GLY A 45 -7.93 -7.07 19.06
N GLU A 46 -7.12 -6.77 20.08
CA GLU A 46 -6.42 -7.76 20.91
C GLU A 46 -5.37 -8.63 20.17
N GLY A 47 -4.45 -7.98 19.44
CA GLY A 47 -3.04 -8.40 19.41
C GLY A 47 -2.65 -9.73 18.73
N ILE A 48 -3.57 -10.46 18.09
CA ILE A 48 -3.26 -11.86 17.74
C ILE A 48 -2.48 -12.03 16.42
N THR A 49 -2.65 -11.21 15.38
CA THR A 49 -1.81 -11.32 14.15
C THR A 49 -1.83 -10.05 13.31
N ARG A 50 -0.66 -9.62 12.81
CA ARG A 50 -0.53 -8.49 11.87
C ARG A 50 -1.18 -8.83 10.54
N ARG A 51 -2.05 -7.94 10.05
CA ARG A 51 -2.69 -8.06 8.75
C ARG A 51 -2.52 -6.78 7.94
N TYR A 52 -2.34 -6.90 6.63
CA TYR A 52 -2.07 -5.76 5.76
C TYR A 52 -3.12 -5.67 4.67
N ASN A 53 -3.65 -4.46 4.48
CA ASN A 53 -4.56 -4.17 3.38
C ASN A 53 -3.83 -4.04 2.04
N TYR A 54 -4.59 -3.86 0.97
CA TYR A 54 -4.05 -3.63 -0.37
C TYR A 54 -3.01 -2.51 -0.45
N LEU A 55 -3.24 -1.36 0.19
CA LEU A 55 -2.32 -0.22 0.13
C LEU A 55 -0.98 -0.56 0.78
N ASN A 56 -0.99 -1.27 1.90
CA ASN A 56 0.23 -1.72 2.56
C ASN A 56 0.98 -2.76 1.73
N ILE A 57 0.28 -3.74 1.13
CA ILE A 57 0.91 -4.74 0.24
C ILE A 57 1.56 -4.05 -0.96
N LYS A 58 0.88 -3.06 -1.56
CA LYS A 58 1.43 -2.25 -2.65
C LYS A 58 2.68 -1.48 -2.21
N LYS A 59 2.67 -0.86 -1.02
CA LYS A 59 3.86 -0.20 -0.47
C LYS A 59 5.02 -1.17 -0.31
N ILE A 60 4.76 -2.36 0.25
CA ILE A 60 5.77 -3.40 0.48
C ILE A 60 6.47 -3.77 -0.83
N LEU A 61 5.71 -4.03 -1.89
CA LEU A 61 6.26 -4.38 -3.21
C LEU A 61 7.14 -3.26 -3.77
N LEU A 62 6.63 -2.02 -3.80
CA LEU A 62 7.38 -0.89 -4.35
C LEU A 62 8.65 -0.55 -3.55
N ILE A 63 8.62 -0.73 -2.22
CA ILE A 63 9.80 -0.56 -1.39
C ILE A 63 10.81 -1.66 -1.69
N GLN A 64 10.37 -2.92 -1.80
CA GLN A 64 11.25 -4.05 -2.10
C GLN A 64 11.95 -3.87 -3.46
N GLU A 65 11.23 -3.45 -4.50
CA GLU A 65 11.81 -3.12 -5.81
C GLU A 65 12.93 -2.07 -5.71
N LEU A 66 12.71 -0.98 -4.96
CA LEU A 66 13.73 0.06 -4.77
C LEU A 66 14.91 -0.44 -3.94
N LEU A 67 14.69 -1.31 -2.96
CA LEU A 67 15.80 -1.93 -2.23
C LEU A 67 16.65 -2.80 -3.15
N ASP A 68 16.02 -3.54 -4.07
CA ASP A 68 16.71 -4.39 -5.04
C ASP A 68 17.47 -3.56 -6.09
N GLU A 69 17.03 -2.33 -6.37
CA GLU A 69 17.76 -1.32 -7.15
C GLU A 69 18.92 -0.66 -6.37
N GLY A 70 19.09 -0.97 -5.09
CA GLY A 70 20.19 -0.47 -4.26
C GLY A 70 19.89 0.80 -3.45
N TYR A 71 18.63 1.23 -3.36
CA TYR A 71 18.25 2.31 -2.45
C TYR A 71 18.30 1.88 -0.99
N THR A 72 18.52 2.84 -0.09
CA THR A 72 18.30 2.62 1.34
C THR A 72 16.81 2.53 1.64
N LEU A 73 16.44 1.88 2.76
CA LEU A 73 15.04 1.78 3.19
C LEU A 73 14.37 3.15 3.34
N ASP A 74 15.06 4.12 3.94
CA ASP A 74 14.52 5.47 4.13
C ASP A 74 14.28 6.18 2.79
N ALA A 75 15.21 6.05 1.84
CA ALA A 75 15.06 6.61 0.51
C ALA A 75 13.91 5.94 -0.27
N ALA A 76 13.80 4.62 -0.19
CA ALA A 76 12.73 3.85 -0.81
C ALA A 76 11.36 4.23 -0.24
N ALA A 77 11.22 4.24 1.09
CA ALA A 77 9.99 4.62 1.77
C ALA A 77 9.52 6.03 1.38
N LYS A 78 10.44 7.01 1.38
CA LYS A 78 10.14 8.40 1.00
C LYS A 78 9.69 8.53 -0.47
N LYS A 79 10.34 7.79 -1.39
CA LYS A 79 9.97 7.78 -2.81
C LYS A 79 8.58 7.20 -3.02
N VAL A 80 8.28 6.07 -2.37
CA VAL A 80 6.97 5.42 -2.44
C VAL A 80 5.88 6.31 -1.86
N GLU A 81 6.11 6.92 -0.70
CA GLU A 81 5.16 7.85 -0.09
C GLU A 81 4.86 9.05 -1.01
N THR A 82 5.91 9.65 -1.57
CA THR A 82 5.78 10.77 -2.52
C THR A 82 4.94 10.36 -3.73
N ARG A 83 5.24 9.20 -4.33
CA ARG A 83 4.50 8.68 -5.49
C ARG A 83 3.02 8.44 -5.17
N MET A 84 2.72 7.90 -3.98
CA MET A 84 1.33 7.69 -3.56
C MET A 84 0.57 9.00 -3.36
N LYS A 85 1.21 10.03 -2.78
CA LYS A 85 0.61 11.37 -2.63
C LYS A 85 0.30 11.99 -3.99
N THR A 86 1.27 11.97 -4.91
CA THR A 86 1.06 12.49 -6.27
C THR A 86 -0.11 11.80 -6.97
N ILE A 87 -0.20 10.47 -6.87
CA ILE A 87 -1.31 9.71 -7.46
C ILE A 87 -2.65 10.12 -6.84
N ASN A 88 -2.71 10.25 -5.51
CA ASN A 88 -3.91 10.66 -4.80
C ASN A 88 -4.37 12.07 -5.22
N ASP A 89 -3.44 13.02 -5.32
CA ASP A 89 -3.73 14.39 -5.73
C ASP A 89 -4.28 14.45 -7.17
N VAL A 90 -3.76 13.61 -8.07
CA VAL A 90 -4.28 13.50 -9.43
C VAL A 90 -5.71 12.96 -9.43
N PHE A 91 -5.99 11.90 -8.67
CA PHE A 91 -7.36 11.34 -8.58
C PHE A 91 -8.35 12.32 -7.95
N LEU A 92 -7.93 13.10 -6.95
CA LEU A 92 -8.78 14.11 -6.34
C LEU A 92 -9.18 15.17 -7.38
N LYS A 93 -8.21 15.72 -8.13
CA LYS A 93 -8.47 16.70 -9.20
C LYS A 93 -9.38 16.15 -10.30
N LEU A 94 -9.20 14.89 -10.69
CA LEU A 94 -10.07 14.24 -11.67
C LEU A 94 -11.51 14.09 -11.16
N THR A 95 -11.68 13.82 -9.86
CA THR A 95 -13.00 13.69 -9.23
C THR A 95 -13.71 15.04 -9.15
N GLU A 96 -12.98 16.10 -8.81
CA GLU A 96 -13.48 17.48 -8.81
C GLU A 96 -13.94 17.90 -10.22
N ALA A 97 -13.08 17.74 -11.24
CA ALA A 97 -13.42 18.06 -12.62
C ALA A 97 -14.63 17.27 -13.16
N ALA A 98 -14.77 16.00 -12.78
CA ALA A 98 -15.92 15.18 -13.16
C ALA A 98 -17.23 15.59 -12.46
N SER A 99 -17.13 16.23 -11.29
CA SER A 99 -18.27 16.72 -10.51
C SER A 99 -18.75 18.08 -11.00
N GLU A 100 -17.84 18.95 -11.43
CA GLU A 100 -18.15 20.26 -12.03
C GLU A 100 -18.90 20.10 -13.36
N ASN A 101 -18.47 19.18 -14.23
CA ASN A 101 -19.13 18.91 -15.51
C ASN A 101 -20.56 18.34 -15.40
N LYS A 102 -21.00 17.89 -14.22
CA LYS A 102 -22.37 17.41 -13.98
C LYS A 102 -23.34 18.48 -13.49
N ASN A 103 -22.85 19.66 -13.09
CA ASN A 103 -23.67 20.76 -12.61
C ASN A 103 -24.00 21.78 -13.71
N ASP A 104 -23.36 21.65 -14.87
CA ASP A 104 -23.56 22.48 -16.07
C ASP A 104 -24.42 21.77 -17.16
N GLU A 105 -24.86 20.53 -16.91
CA GLU A 105 -25.87 19.77 -17.70
C GLU A 105 -27.17 19.59 -16.91
#